data_AF-A0A8S8Y2K0-F1
#
_entry.id   AF-A0A8S8Y2K0-F1
#
_cell.length_a   1.000
_cell.length_b   1.000
_cell.length_c   1.000
_cell.angle_alpha   90.00
_cell.angle_beta   90.00
_cell.angle_gamma   90.00
#
_symmetry.space_group_name_H-M   'P 1'
#
loop_
_entity.id
_entity.type
_entity.pdbx_description
1 polymer ?
#
loop_
_entity_poly.entity_id
_entity_poly.type
_entity_poly.pdbx_seq_one_letter_code
_entity_poly.pdbx_strand_id
1 'polypeptide(L)'
;MDLGGEFCLVCGADPPLFTDRMCEKCTRDRVTLAKVPKNAPWTKCARCGIIDFQGKWSNVDDEDLWHELVARNVEFHSEIEDLELGLMAQEVDGRHTLIHLEIEGVNRQSPLH
;
A
#
# COMPACT_ATOMS: atom_id res chain seq x y z
N MET A 1 31.23 34.08 9.75
CA MET A 1 31.34 33.23 8.55
C MET A 1 30.19 32.25 8.66
N ASP A 2 29.18 32.42 7.83
CA ASP A 2 28.00 31.56 7.84
C ASP A 2 28.32 30.32 7.01
N LEU A 3 28.49 29.17 7.66
CA LEU A 3 29.00 27.93 7.05
C LEU A 3 27.89 27.16 6.31
N GLY A 4 27.14 27.88 5.48
CA GLY A 4 26.07 27.33 4.64
C GLY A 4 24.79 27.02 5.44
N GLY A 5 23.65 27.42 4.88
CA GLY A 5 22.34 27.07 5.41
C GLY A 5 22.10 25.56 5.39
N GLU A 6 21.03 25.11 6.02
CA GLU A 6 20.64 23.70 5.95
C GLU A 6 20.23 23.33 4.51
N PHE A 7 20.65 22.16 4.03
CA PHE A 7 20.32 21.65 2.69
C PHE A 7 20.10 20.14 2.73
N CYS A 8 19.46 19.61 1.68
CA CYS A 8 19.18 18.19 1.57
C CYS A 8 20.47 17.37 1.40
N LEU A 9 20.71 16.40 2.28
CA LEU A 9 21.92 15.55 2.22
C LEU A 9 22.00 14.64 0.98
N VAL A 10 20.89 14.45 0.27
CA VAL A 10 20.82 13.56 -0.91
C VAL A 10 20.98 14.33 -2.22
N CYS A 11 20.34 15.50 -2.35
CA CYS A 11 20.29 16.24 -3.60
C CYS A 11 20.78 17.69 -3.52
N GLY A 12 21.09 18.20 -2.31
CA GLY A 12 21.56 19.58 -2.11
C GLY A 12 20.48 20.65 -2.17
N ALA A 13 19.19 20.29 -2.26
CA ALA A 13 18.09 21.26 -2.29
C ALA A 13 18.01 22.08 -0.99
N ASP A 14 17.60 23.34 -1.12
CA ASP A 14 17.32 24.23 0.01
C ASP A 14 16.12 23.73 0.85
N PRO A 15 15.93 24.23 2.09
CA PRO A 15 14.80 23.86 2.95
C PRO A 15 13.44 24.21 2.31
N PRO A 16 12.34 23.54 2.73
CA PRO A 16 12.18 22.75 3.94
C PRO A 16 12.81 21.36 3.86
N LEU A 17 13.41 20.94 4.97
CA LEU A 17 13.93 19.59 5.16
C LEU A 17 13.03 18.81 6.11
N PHE A 18 12.97 17.51 5.88
CA PHE A 18 12.14 16.53 6.56
C PHE A 18 13.07 15.58 7.34
N THR A 19 12.67 14.32 7.49
CA THR A 19 13.48 13.25 8.08
C THR A 19 14.91 13.23 7.54
N ASP A 20 15.89 13.04 8.43
CA ASP A 20 17.30 12.88 8.10
C ASP A 20 17.89 14.01 7.21
N ARG A 21 17.36 15.23 7.35
CA ARG A 21 17.76 16.38 6.50
C ARG A 21 17.59 16.08 5.01
N MET A 22 16.53 15.38 4.65
CA MET A 22 16.14 15.14 3.26
C MET A 22 15.00 16.08 2.85
N CYS A 23 14.99 16.55 1.59
CA CYS A 23 13.80 17.24 1.08
C CYS A 23 12.67 16.23 0.87
N GLU A 24 11.43 16.72 0.75
CA GLU A 24 10.22 15.90 0.58
C GLU A 24 10.38 14.83 -0.51
N LYS A 25 10.91 15.23 -1.67
CA LYS A 25 11.14 14.32 -2.79
C LYS A 25 12.08 13.17 -2.41
N CYS A 26 13.22 13.47 -1.80
CA CYS A 26 14.20 12.46 -1.43
C CYS A 26 13.69 11.53 -0.33
N THR A 27 12.85 12.03 0.58
CA THR A 27 12.15 11.21 1.56
C THR A 27 11.13 10.30 0.87
N ARG A 28 10.28 10.84 -0.01
CA ARG A 28 9.25 10.08 -0.73
C ARG A 28 9.84 8.97 -1.60
N ASP A 29 10.94 9.25 -2.30
CA ASP A 29 11.64 8.26 -3.14
C ASP A 29 12.20 7.07 -2.33
N ARG A 30 12.32 7.21 -1.01
CA ARG A 30 12.90 6.20 -0.11
C ARG A 30 11.89 5.54 0.83
N VAL A 31 10.68 6.10 0.95
CA VAL A 31 9.61 5.53 1.76
C VAL A 31 8.73 4.64 0.89
N THR A 32 8.65 3.36 1.24
CA THR A 32 7.70 2.42 0.63
C THR A 32 6.53 2.24 1.60
N LEU A 33 5.35 2.74 1.25
CA LEU A 33 4.17 2.67 2.12
C LEU A 33 3.65 1.23 2.27
N ALA A 34 3.61 0.49 1.17
CA ALA A 34 3.17 -0.89 1.16
C ALA A 34 3.95 -1.71 0.14
N LYS A 35 4.14 -3.00 0.44
CA LYS A 35 4.58 -3.98 -0.53
C LYS A 35 3.35 -4.74 -1.00
N VAL A 36 3.00 -4.52 -2.26
CA VAL A 36 1.85 -5.15 -2.90
C VAL A 36 2.36 -6.23 -3.87
N PRO A 37 1.99 -7.50 -3.69
CA PRO A 37 2.36 -8.54 -4.64
C PRO A 37 1.60 -8.32 -5.95
N LYS A 38 2.23 -8.66 -7.07
CA LYS A 38 1.64 -8.49 -8.40
C LYS A 38 0.33 -9.28 -8.57
N ASN A 39 0.22 -10.45 -7.95
CA ASN A 39 -0.96 -11.31 -8.01
C ASN A 39 -1.17 -12.00 -6.67
N ALA A 40 -2.43 -12.22 -6.29
CA ALA A 40 -2.83 -13.05 -5.16
C ALA A 40 -3.73 -14.21 -5.65
N PRO A 41 -3.31 -15.48 -5.53
CA PRO A 41 -4.13 -16.60 -5.96
C PRO A 41 -5.27 -16.86 -4.99
N TRP A 42 -6.41 -17.31 -5.52
CA TRP A 42 -7.58 -17.76 -4.76
C TRP A 42 -8.23 -18.94 -5.47
N THR A 43 -9.03 -19.72 -4.75
CA THR A 43 -9.62 -20.96 -5.27
C THR A 43 -11.13 -20.91 -5.23
N LYS A 44 -11.77 -21.20 -6.38
CA LYS A 44 -13.21 -21.35 -6.53
C LYS A 44 -13.55 -22.75 -7.00
N CYS A 45 -14.57 -23.37 -6.40
CA CYS A 45 -15.06 -24.67 -6.86
C CYS A 45 -15.72 -24.53 -8.23
N ALA A 46 -15.18 -25.22 -9.24
CA ALA A 46 -15.74 -25.19 -10.60
C ALA A 46 -17.17 -25.78 -10.71
N ARG A 47 -17.62 -26.55 -9.71
CA ARG A 47 -18.95 -27.19 -9.72
C ARG A 47 -20.03 -26.33 -9.07
N CYS A 48 -19.77 -25.76 -7.90
CA CYS A 48 -20.78 -25.06 -7.11
C CYS A 48 -20.43 -23.61 -6.77
N GLY A 49 -19.28 -23.10 -7.21
CA GLY A 49 -18.92 -21.69 -7.06
C GLY A 49 -18.47 -21.25 -5.67
N ILE A 50 -18.54 -22.12 -4.66
CA ILE A 50 -18.04 -21.84 -3.31
C ILE A 50 -16.52 -21.59 -3.34
N ILE A 51 -16.07 -20.68 -2.49
CA ILE A 51 -14.68 -20.22 -2.44
C ILE A 51 -13.97 -20.89 -1.26
N ASP A 52 -12.71 -21.28 -1.47
CA ASP A 52 -11.83 -21.72 -0.38
C ASP A 52 -11.27 -20.51 0.35
N PHE A 53 -11.66 -20.38 1.60
CA PHE A 53 -11.29 -19.30 2.50
C PHE A 53 -10.61 -19.89 3.75
N GLN A 54 -9.27 -19.86 3.80
CA GLN A 54 -8.47 -20.45 4.89
C GLN A 54 -8.70 -21.97 5.09
N GLY A 55 -8.92 -22.73 4.01
CA GLY A 55 -9.24 -24.16 4.11
C GLY A 55 -10.69 -24.44 4.50
N LYS A 56 -11.53 -23.40 4.64
CA LYS A 56 -12.98 -23.51 4.80
C LYS A 56 -13.65 -23.12 3.51
N TRP A 57 -14.53 -23.99 3.02
CA TRP A 57 -15.31 -23.71 1.83
C TRP A 57 -16.62 -23.04 2.22
N SER A 58 -16.83 -21.81 1.78
CA SER A 58 -18.03 -21.03 2.08
C SER A 58 -18.50 -20.21 0.88
N ASN A 59 -19.76 -19.79 0.94
CA ASN A 59 -20.23 -18.70 0.09
C ASN A 59 -19.68 -17.41 0.72
N VAL A 60 -18.86 -16.70 -0.04
CA VAL A 60 -18.29 -15.41 0.32
C VAL A 60 -18.69 -14.45 -0.79
N ASP A 61 -19.09 -13.24 -0.42
CA ASP A 61 -19.33 -12.20 -1.42
C ASP A 61 -18.02 -11.82 -2.11
N ASP A 62 -18.08 -11.37 -3.36
CA ASP A 62 -16.88 -11.01 -4.10
C ASP A 62 -16.15 -9.84 -3.41
N GLU A 63 -16.87 -8.85 -2.85
CA GLU A 63 -16.28 -7.73 -2.12
C GLU A 63 -15.47 -8.23 -0.90
N ASP A 64 -16.09 -9.08 -0.07
CA ASP A 64 -15.43 -9.68 1.09
C ASP A 64 -14.17 -10.48 0.71
N LEU A 65 -14.23 -11.21 -0.42
CA LEU A 65 -13.08 -11.94 -0.94
C LEU A 65 -11.92 -10.99 -1.30
N TRP A 66 -12.20 -9.90 -2.02
CA TRP A 66 -11.15 -8.96 -2.43
C TRP A 66 -10.52 -8.25 -1.25
N HIS A 67 -11.34 -7.79 -0.29
CA HIS A 67 -10.84 -7.17 0.94
C HIS A 67 -9.94 -8.11 1.73
N GLU A 68 -10.33 -9.38 1.87
CA GLU A 68 -9.50 -10.34 2.57
C GLU A 68 -8.19 -10.63 1.84
N LEU A 69 -8.25 -10.83 0.52
CA LEU A 69 -7.04 -11.09 -0.27
C LEU A 69 -6.04 -9.94 -0.14
N VAL A 70 -6.51 -8.70 -0.12
CA VAL A 70 -5.68 -7.52 0.10
C VAL A 70 -5.10 -7.51 1.52
N ALA A 71 -5.94 -7.67 2.55
CA ALA A 71 -5.52 -7.66 3.94
C ALA A 71 -4.44 -8.71 4.26
N ARG A 72 -4.44 -9.85 3.57
CA ARG A 72 -3.46 -10.92 3.79
C ARG A 72 -2.18 -10.81 3.00
N ASN A 73 -2.24 -10.21 1.82
CA ASN A 73 -1.14 -10.24 0.87
C ASN A 73 -0.40 -8.90 0.79
N VAL A 74 -1.02 -7.80 1.22
CA VAL A 74 -0.37 -6.48 1.25
C VAL A 74 0.31 -6.28 2.60
N GLU A 75 1.61 -6.02 2.58
CA GLU A 75 2.39 -5.66 3.75
C GLU A 75 2.50 -4.14 3.86
N PHE A 76 1.95 -3.55 4.92
CA PHE A 76 2.08 -2.11 5.19
C PHE A 76 3.33 -1.80 6.02
N HIS A 77 3.93 -0.63 5.79
CA HIS A 77 5.06 -0.17 6.59
C HIS A 77 4.63 0.07 8.05
N SER A 78 5.42 -0.42 9.00
CA SER A 78 5.05 -0.44 10.43
C SER A 78 4.94 0.93 11.11
N GLU A 79 5.42 1.99 10.46
CA GLU A 79 5.44 3.36 10.98
C GLU A 79 4.41 4.28 10.29
N ILE A 80 3.46 3.72 9.56
CA ILE A 80 2.34 4.47 8.99
C ILE A 80 1.27 4.65 10.07
N GLU A 81 0.87 5.90 10.28
CA GLU A 81 -0.32 6.30 11.02
C GLU A 81 -1.41 6.74 10.02
N ASP A 82 -2.67 6.73 10.47
CA ASP A 82 -3.84 7.12 9.66
C ASP A 82 -3.90 6.44 8.29
N LEU A 83 -3.66 5.12 8.26
CA LEU A 83 -3.73 4.31 7.05
C LEU A 83 -5.19 4.22 6.54
N GLU A 84 -5.43 4.75 5.34
CA GLU A 84 -6.68 4.58 4.60
C GLU A 84 -6.45 3.72 3.36
N LEU A 85 -7.42 2.84 3.07
CA LEU A 85 -7.39 1.90 1.95
C LEU A 85 -8.66 2.02 1.12
N GLY A 86 -8.50 2.46 -0.12
CA GLY A 86 -9.51 2.36 -1.16
C GLY A 86 -9.30 1.07 -1.97
N LEU A 87 -10.39 0.34 -2.21
CA LEU A 87 -10.37 -0.87 -3.03
C LEU A 87 -11.44 -0.77 -4.10
N MET A 88 -11.05 -0.95 -5.37
CA MET A 88 -11.98 -1.11 -6.47
C MET A 88 -11.63 -2.37 -7.29
N ALA A 89 -12.58 -3.30 -7.35
CA ALA A 89 -12.46 -4.51 -8.15
C ALA A 89 -12.98 -4.29 -9.57
N GLN A 90 -12.23 -4.82 -10.55
CA GLN A 90 -12.61 -4.85 -11.95
C GLN A 90 -12.46 -6.27 -12.48
N GLU A 91 -13.59 -6.94 -12.73
CA GLU A 91 -13.57 -8.27 -13.37
C GLU A 91 -13.01 -8.13 -14.80
N VAL A 92 -11.98 -8.94 -15.09
CA VAL A 92 -11.38 -9.02 -16.43
C VAL A 92 -11.96 -10.22 -17.17
N ASP A 93 -12.05 -11.36 -16.47
CA ASP A 93 -12.76 -12.56 -16.89
C ASP A 93 -13.22 -13.34 -15.65
N GLY A 94 -13.94 -14.45 -15.84
CA GLY A 94 -14.46 -15.26 -14.72
C GLY A 94 -13.41 -15.97 -13.85
N ARG A 95 -12.12 -15.69 -14.02
CA ARG A 95 -10.99 -16.21 -13.24
C ARG A 95 -9.98 -15.13 -12.82
N HIS A 96 -10.02 -13.95 -13.44
CA HIS A 96 -9.11 -12.85 -13.18
C HIS A 96 -9.87 -11.57 -12.84
N THR A 97 -9.55 -11.01 -11.69
CA THR A 97 -10.05 -9.70 -11.24
C THR A 97 -8.85 -8.80 -11.00
N LEU A 98 -8.87 -7.62 -11.62
CA LEU A 98 -7.89 -6.58 -11.34
C LEU A 98 -8.36 -5.81 -10.10
N ILE A 99 -7.51 -5.68 -9.09
CA ILE A 99 -7.79 -4.89 -7.90
C ILE A 99 -7.00 -3.59 -8.00
N HIS A 100 -7.72 -2.47 -8.12
CA HIS A 100 -7.15 -1.14 -7.98
C HIS A 100 -7.11 -0.81 -6.50
N LEU A 101 -5.92 -0.52 -5.99
CA LEU A 101 -5.69 -0.16 -4.60
C LEU A 101 -5.23 1.28 -4.50
N GLU A 102 -5.92 2.04 -3.67
CA GLU A 102 -5.49 3.36 -3.22
C GLU A 102 -5.07 3.23 -1.75
N ILE A 103 -3.88 3.71 -1.43
CA ILE A 103 -3.29 3.60 -0.09
C ILE A 103 -2.83 4.99 0.30
N GLU A 104 -3.47 5.53 1.32
CA GLU A 104 -3.11 6.81 1.92
C GLU A 104 -2.64 6.58 3.35
N GLY A 105 -1.72 7.42 3.82
CA GLY A 105 -1.24 7.32 5.19
C GLY A 105 -0.18 8.36 5.50
N VAL A 106 0.00 8.62 6.79
CA VAL A 106 0.98 9.58 7.30
C VAL A 106 2.16 8.81 7.86
N ASN A 107 3.36 9.07 7.34
CA ASN A 107 4.57 8.58 7.99
C ASN A 107 4.90 9.50 9.17
N ARG A 108 5.08 8.93 10.37
CA ARG A 108 5.45 9.61 11.61
C ARG A 108 6.64 10.56 11.49
N GLN A 109 7.50 10.34 10.50
CA GLN A 109 8.72 11.09 10.26
C GLN A 109 8.54 12.28 9.29
N SER A 110 7.37 12.41 8.66
CA SER A 110 7.02 13.58 7.84
C SER A 110 6.31 14.61 8.73
N PRO A 111 6.80 15.86 8.86
CA PRO A 111 6.06 16.89 9.56
C PRO A 111 4.76 17.14 8.81
N LEU A 112 3.64 17.06 9.52
CA LEU A 112 2.36 17.60 9.07
C LEU A 112 2.54 19.12 8.89
N HIS A 113 2.27 19.61 7.68
CA HIS A 113 2.20 21.05 7.42
C HIS A 113 0.85 21.61 7.90
#